data_AF-A0A2G6Q7E7-F1
#
_entry.id   AF-A0A2G6Q7E7-F1
#
_cell.length_a   1.000
_cell.length_b   1.000
_cell.length_c   1.000
_cell.angle_alpha   90.00
_cell.angle_beta   90.00
_cell.angle_gamma   90.00
#
_symmetry.space_group_name_H-M   'P 1'
#
loop_
_entity.id
_entity.type
_entity.pdbx_description
1 polymer ?
#
loop_
_entity_poly.entity_id
_entity_poly.type
_entity_poly.pdbx_seq_one_letter_code
_entity_poly.pdbx_strand_id
1 'polypeptide(L)'
;MKLEIEKFISEIEFPEAAMRLIEEGILCYKSGAYRSAYIMSYLFFLSVVKHRALESSYAPIGYGRERKKKTDEISNDEFWERKVFDLFTTEISHSCYFEVSKSVIAQMEYWRTLRNDCVHSKGNKFVAAHVESFWLFIQSTLPELVINRRNIMIMSRELDEFFEN
;
A
#
# COMPACT_ATOMS: atom_id res chain seq x y z
N MET A 1 -3.99 20.32 19.39
CA MET A 1 -4.68 19.01 19.49
C MET A 1 -3.91 18.03 18.62
N LYS A 2 -3.51 16.88 19.17
CA LYS A 2 -2.80 15.84 18.40
C LYS A 2 -3.86 14.99 17.68
N LEU A 3 -3.72 14.79 16.37
CA LEU A 3 -4.64 14.01 15.54
C LEU A 3 -4.42 12.51 15.81
N GLU A 4 -5.45 11.68 15.55
CA GLU A 4 -5.32 10.23 15.72
C GLU A 4 -4.25 9.63 14.81
N ILE A 5 -4.13 10.11 13.57
CA ILE A 5 -3.07 9.68 12.65
C ILE A 5 -1.66 10.00 13.19
N GLU A 6 -1.50 11.12 13.91
CA GLU A 6 -0.22 11.51 14.53
C GLU A 6 0.17 10.61 15.70
N LYS A 7 -0.80 9.97 16.35
CA LYS A 7 -0.53 8.94 17.38
C LYS A 7 -0.11 7.65 16.70
N PHE A 8 -0.89 7.20 15.71
CA PHE A 8 -0.62 5.97 14.95
C PHE A 8 0.79 5.94 14.33
N ILE A 9 1.20 7.02 13.65
CA ILE A 9 2.54 7.06 13.03
C ILE A 9 3.69 7.17 14.04
N SER A 10 3.40 7.49 15.31
CA SER A 10 4.41 7.50 16.38
C SER A 10 4.52 6.15 17.12
N GLU A 11 3.55 5.26 16.93
CA GLU A 11 3.52 3.94 17.56
C GLU A 11 4.17 2.85 16.69
N ILE A 12 4.25 3.08 15.38
CA ILE A 12 4.75 2.12 14.39
C ILE A 12 5.89 2.76 13.59
N GLU A 13 6.95 2.00 13.36
CA GLU A 13 8.05 2.43 12.50
C GLU A 13 7.66 2.29 11.02
N PHE A 14 7.78 3.38 10.28
CA PHE A 14 7.54 3.43 8.84
C PHE A 14 8.78 3.92 8.09
N PRO A 15 8.91 3.61 6.78
CA PRO A 15 10.04 4.07 5.97
C PRO A 15 10.14 5.59 5.98
N GLU A 16 11.35 6.13 6.10
CA GLU A 16 11.59 7.58 6.19
C GLU A 16 10.95 8.36 5.03
N ALA A 17 11.04 7.82 3.81
CA ALA A 17 10.42 8.40 2.63
C ALA A 17 8.88 8.48 2.73
N ALA A 18 8.25 7.48 3.34
CA ALA A 18 6.82 7.48 3.60
C ALA A 18 6.47 8.47 4.72
N MET A 19 7.29 8.54 5.78
CA MET A 19 7.09 9.47 6.90
C MET A 19 7.05 10.93 6.45
N ARG A 20 7.95 11.34 5.55
CA ARG A 20 7.92 12.70 4.98
C ARG A 20 6.59 13.02 4.30
N LEU A 21 6.01 12.07 3.56
CA LEU A 21 4.72 12.24 2.89
C LEU A 21 3.58 12.43 3.89
N ILE A 22 3.49 11.62 4.94
CA ILE A 22 2.39 11.76 5.90
C ILE A 22 2.53 13.03 6.76
N GLU A 23 3.75 13.44 7.10
CA GLU A 23 4.02 14.69 7.82
C GLU A 23 3.59 15.92 7.00
N GLU A 24 3.93 15.97 5.71
CA GLU A 24 3.43 16.99 4.78
C GLU A 24 1.91 16.94 4.65
N GLY A 25 1.33 15.74 4.58
CA GLY A 25 -0.12 15.55 4.54
C GLY A 25 -0.84 16.11 5.78
N ILE A 26 -0.28 15.87 6.97
CA ILE A 26 -0.79 16.40 8.23
C ILE A 26 -0.68 17.92 8.28
N LEU A 27 0.43 18.49 7.79
CA LEU A 27 0.61 19.94 7.70
C LEU A 27 -0.44 20.57 6.78
N CYS A 28 -0.67 19.99 5.59
CA CYS A 28 -1.73 20.41 4.67
C CYS A 28 -3.12 20.31 5.30
N TYR A 29 -3.38 19.26 6.08
CA TYR A 29 -4.67 19.11 6.76
C TYR A 29 -4.90 20.23 7.77
N LYS A 30 -3.88 20.51 8.60
CA LYS A 30 -3.93 21.58 9.62
C LYS A 30 -4.06 22.98 9.02
N SER A 31 -3.60 23.19 7.78
CA SER A 31 -3.77 24.46 7.05
C SER A 31 -5.07 24.54 6.23
N GLY A 32 -5.92 23.51 6.26
CA GLY A 32 -7.19 23.46 5.51
C GLY A 32 -7.03 23.07 4.03
N ALA A 33 -5.83 22.70 3.59
CA ALA A 33 -5.55 22.19 2.25
C ALA A 33 -5.89 20.69 2.12
N TYR A 34 -7.17 20.35 2.28
CA TYR A 34 -7.63 18.96 2.41
C TYR A 34 -7.32 18.08 1.20
N ARG A 35 -7.38 18.61 -0.03
CA ARG A 35 -7.03 17.83 -1.23
C ARG A 35 -5.55 17.44 -1.22
N SER A 36 -4.66 18.38 -0.90
CA SER A 36 -3.23 18.12 -0.78
C SER A 36 -2.95 17.15 0.36
N ALA A 37 -3.62 17.34 1.50
CA ALA A 37 -3.52 16.42 2.63
C ALA A 37 -3.86 14.97 2.26
N TYR A 38 -4.94 14.81 1.49
CA TYR A 38 -5.38 13.51 1.00
C TYR A 38 -4.37 12.89 0.02
N ILE A 39 -3.90 13.66 -0.97
CA ILE A 39 -2.92 13.18 -1.96
C ILE A 39 -1.65 12.70 -1.25
N MET A 40 -1.10 13.49 -0.32
CA MET A 40 0.09 13.12 0.43
C MET A 40 -0.13 11.89 1.31
N SER A 41 -1.28 11.79 1.97
CA SER A 41 -1.65 10.61 2.76
C SER A 41 -1.80 9.36 1.90
N TYR A 42 -2.30 9.51 0.67
CA TYR A 42 -2.44 8.40 -0.28
C TYR A 42 -1.08 7.90 -0.77
N LEU A 43 -0.16 8.83 -1.05
CA LEU A 43 1.22 8.51 -1.40
C LEU A 43 1.94 7.82 -0.22
N PHE A 44 1.72 8.27 1.02
CA PHE A 44 2.23 7.58 2.21
C PHE A 44 1.77 6.11 2.23
N PHE A 45 0.47 5.88 2.09
CA PHE A 45 -0.10 4.52 2.08
C PHE A 45 0.55 3.65 0.99
N LEU A 46 0.60 4.12 -0.24
CA LEU A 46 1.21 3.35 -1.34
C LEU A 46 2.72 3.15 -1.15
N SER A 47 3.43 4.13 -0.57
CA SER A 47 4.87 4.02 -0.29
C SER A 47 5.16 2.94 0.75
N VAL A 48 4.34 2.84 1.80
CA VAL A 48 4.45 1.78 2.81
C VAL A 48 4.19 0.42 2.17
N VAL A 49 3.15 0.30 1.34
CA VAL A 49 2.86 -0.94 0.62
C VAL A 49 4.01 -1.31 -0.32
N LYS A 50 4.51 -0.36 -1.12
CA LYS A 50 5.65 -0.55 -2.03
C LYS A 50 6.84 -1.09 -1.26
N HIS A 51 7.18 -0.47 -0.14
CA HIS A 51 8.30 -0.88 0.68
C HIS A 51 8.12 -2.32 1.19
N ARG A 52 6.95 -2.65 1.75
CA ARG A 52 6.66 -4.02 2.22
C ARG A 52 6.70 -5.05 1.09
N ALA A 53 6.20 -4.71 -0.10
CA ALA A 53 6.27 -5.59 -1.26
C ALA A 53 7.72 -5.83 -1.71
N LEU A 54 8.58 -4.81 -1.66
CA LEU A 54 10.00 -4.90 -2.02
C LEU A 54 10.85 -5.61 -0.96
N GLU A 55 10.56 -5.40 0.32
CA GLU A 55 11.23 -6.09 1.44
C GLU A 55 10.78 -7.55 1.58
N SER A 56 9.61 -7.89 1.05
CA SER A 56 9.17 -9.28 1.04
C SER A 56 10.15 -10.13 0.23
N SER A 57 10.85 -11.04 0.89
CA SER A 57 11.69 -12.08 0.25
C SER A 57 10.89 -13.04 -0.63
N TYR A 58 9.56 -12.87 -0.70
CA TYR A 58 8.63 -13.75 -1.36
C TYR A 58 8.46 -13.37 -2.84
N ALA A 59 8.88 -14.27 -3.74
CA ALA A 59 8.48 -14.28 -5.14
C ALA A 59 7.58 -15.50 -5.34
N PRO A 60 6.38 -15.36 -5.91
CA PRO A 60 5.59 -16.51 -6.33
C PRO A 60 6.43 -17.42 -7.24
N ILE A 61 6.39 -18.73 -6.99
CA ILE A 61 7.16 -19.73 -7.75
C ILE A 61 6.84 -19.59 -9.26
N GLY A 62 7.88 -19.47 -10.10
CA GLY A 62 7.78 -19.31 -11.56
C GLY A 62 8.32 -17.97 -12.10
N TYR A 63 8.48 -16.98 -11.24
CA TYR A 63 8.80 -15.59 -11.64
C TYR A 63 10.29 -15.21 -11.53
N GLY A 64 11.22 -16.15 -11.67
CA GLY A 64 12.67 -15.86 -11.52
C GLY A 64 13.21 -14.78 -12.46
N ARG A 65 12.70 -14.70 -13.70
CA ARG A 65 13.01 -13.63 -14.67
C ARG A 65 12.07 -12.43 -14.61
N GLU A 66 10.82 -12.62 -14.18
CA GLU A 66 9.87 -11.52 -13.99
C GLU A 66 10.10 -10.73 -12.70
N ARG A 67 10.82 -11.28 -11.70
CA ARG A 67 11.25 -10.56 -10.49
C ARG A 67 12.09 -9.34 -10.83
N LYS A 68 13.15 -9.51 -11.64
CA LYS A 68 14.03 -8.41 -12.05
C LYS A 68 13.24 -7.36 -12.81
N LYS A 69 12.44 -7.79 -13.80
CA LYS A 69 11.54 -6.88 -14.53
C LYS A 69 10.58 -6.13 -13.61
N LYS A 70 9.83 -6.79 -12.72
CA LYS A 70 8.80 -6.16 -11.89
C LYS A 70 9.39 -5.26 -10.80
N THR A 71 10.53 -5.62 -10.22
CA THR A 71 11.29 -4.77 -9.29
C THR A 71 11.91 -3.56 -10.00
N ASP A 72 12.54 -3.75 -11.17
CA ASP A 72 13.08 -2.66 -12.00
C ASP A 72 11.95 -1.74 -12.49
N GLU A 73 10.77 -2.31 -12.73
CA GLU A 73 9.56 -1.62 -13.16
C GLU A 73 8.84 -0.83 -12.07
N ILE A 74 8.86 -1.29 -10.81
CA ILE A 74 8.36 -0.58 -9.62
C ILE A 74 9.35 0.52 -9.19
N SER A 75 10.63 0.37 -9.54
CA SER A 75 11.64 1.43 -9.44
C SER A 75 11.47 2.55 -10.47
N ASN A 76 10.68 2.34 -11.52
CA ASN A 76 10.43 3.40 -12.51
C ASN A 76 9.34 4.36 -11.97
N ASP A 77 9.77 5.58 -11.62
CA ASP A 77 9.00 6.58 -10.84
C ASP A 77 7.71 7.08 -11.51
N GLU A 78 7.54 6.92 -12.82
CA GLU A 78 6.39 7.49 -13.51
C GLU A 78 5.09 6.66 -13.34
N PHE A 79 5.20 5.37 -13.00
CA PHE A 79 4.04 4.46 -12.95
C PHE A 79 3.98 3.56 -11.71
N TRP A 80 4.83 3.78 -10.72
CA TRP A 80 4.92 2.89 -9.55
C TRP A 80 3.60 2.81 -8.76
N GLU A 81 2.82 3.90 -8.66
CA GLU A 81 1.50 3.90 -7.98
C GLU A 81 0.54 2.87 -8.59
N ARG A 82 0.48 2.83 -9.93
CA ARG A 82 -0.37 1.88 -10.67
C ARG A 82 0.12 0.45 -10.45
N LYS A 83 1.43 0.23 -10.49
CA LYS A 83 2.02 -1.11 -10.33
C LYS A 83 1.83 -1.67 -8.94
N VAL A 84 1.94 -0.83 -7.90
CA VAL A 84 1.65 -1.22 -6.52
C VAL A 84 0.17 -1.61 -6.39
N PHE A 85 -0.73 -0.89 -7.06
CA PHE A 85 -2.15 -1.27 -7.09
C PHE A 85 -2.38 -2.63 -7.75
N ASP A 86 -1.68 -2.90 -8.87
CA ASP A 86 -1.78 -4.16 -9.60
C ASP A 86 -1.32 -5.37 -8.75
N LEU A 87 -0.48 -5.16 -7.71
CA LEU A 87 -0.11 -6.22 -6.77
C LEU A 87 -1.29 -6.77 -5.95
N PHE A 88 -2.35 -5.98 -5.79
CA PHE A 88 -3.56 -6.38 -5.06
C PHE A 88 -4.61 -7.03 -5.97
N THR A 89 -4.67 -6.64 -7.24
CA THR A 89 -5.76 -7.02 -8.16
C THR A 89 -5.44 -8.21 -9.07
N THR A 90 -4.18 -8.67 -9.10
CA THR A 90 -3.80 -9.79 -9.99
C THR A 90 -4.37 -11.11 -9.42
N GLU A 91 -5.59 -11.48 -9.84
CA GLU A 91 -6.27 -12.76 -9.52
C GLU A 91 -5.61 -14.00 -10.17
N ILE A 92 -4.38 -13.89 -10.69
CA ILE A 92 -3.71 -15.00 -11.36
C ILE A 92 -3.12 -15.91 -10.28
N SER A 93 -3.90 -16.91 -9.89
CA SER A 93 -3.45 -18.25 -9.45
C SER A 93 -2.23 -18.26 -8.50
N HIS A 94 -2.48 -18.36 -7.19
CA HIS A 94 -1.46 -18.62 -6.14
C HIS A 94 -0.35 -17.55 -5.94
N SER A 95 -0.43 -16.38 -6.60
CA SER A 95 0.67 -15.40 -6.64
C SER A 95 0.40 -14.03 -5.99
N CYS A 96 -0.62 -13.90 -5.14
CA CYS A 96 -0.89 -12.61 -4.47
C CYS A 96 0.17 -12.32 -3.40
N TYR A 97 0.84 -11.17 -3.51
CA TYR A 97 1.82 -10.69 -2.53
C TYR A 97 1.17 -10.44 -1.16
N PHE A 98 -0.09 -10.02 -1.16
CA PHE A 98 -0.87 -9.76 0.05
C PHE A 98 -2.12 -10.63 0.08
N GLU A 99 -2.47 -11.15 1.26
CA GLU A 99 -3.76 -11.82 1.49
C GLU A 99 -4.79 -10.72 1.83
N VAL A 100 -5.49 -10.21 0.81
CA VAL A 100 -6.43 -9.09 0.95
C VAL A 100 -7.81 -9.54 0.52
N SER A 101 -8.83 -9.20 1.33
CA SER A 101 -10.22 -9.51 0.98
C SER A 101 -10.69 -8.67 -0.22
N LYS A 102 -11.62 -9.22 -1.01
CA LYS A 102 -12.25 -8.48 -2.13
C LYS A 102 -12.89 -7.16 -1.69
N SER A 103 -13.36 -7.09 -0.44
CA SER A 103 -13.90 -5.86 0.16
C SER A 103 -12.84 -4.78 0.30
N VAL A 104 -11.65 -5.12 0.81
CA VAL A 104 -10.54 -4.17 0.95
C VAL A 104 -10.04 -3.71 -0.42
N ILE A 105 -9.98 -4.59 -1.42
CA ILE A 105 -9.63 -4.21 -2.80
C ILE A 105 -10.62 -3.16 -3.34
N ALA A 106 -11.93 -3.38 -3.17
CA ALA A 106 -12.94 -2.41 -3.59
C ALA A 106 -12.82 -1.06 -2.85
N GLN A 107 -12.49 -1.08 -1.55
CA GLN A 107 -12.21 0.15 -0.80
C GLN A 107 -10.97 0.87 -1.34
N MET A 108 -9.91 0.14 -1.68
CA MET A 108 -8.70 0.70 -2.29
C MET A 108 -8.99 1.34 -3.66
N GLU A 109 -9.86 0.75 -4.48
CA GLU A 109 -10.33 1.35 -5.74
C GLU A 109 -11.09 2.64 -5.52
N TYR A 110 -11.96 2.69 -4.50
CA TYR A 110 -12.66 3.91 -4.10
C TYR A 110 -11.68 5.02 -3.74
N TRP A 111 -10.70 4.74 -2.88
CA TRP A 111 -9.69 5.73 -2.49
C TRP A 111 -8.81 6.19 -3.66
N ARG A 112 -8.48 5.29 -4.58
CA ARG A 112 -7.77 5.63 -5.81
C ARG A 112 -8.58 6.59 -6.69
N THR A 113 -9.87 6.34 -6.84
CA THR A 113 -10.77 7.21 -7.62
C THR A 113 -10.83 8.60 -7.00
N LEU A 114 -10.97 8.67 -5.68
CA LEU A 114 -11.00 9.94 -4.95
C LEU A 114 -9.67 10.71 -5.06
N ARG A 115 -8.53 10.02 -5.15
CA ARG A 115 -7.22 10.64 -5.42
C ARG A 115 -7.15 11.28 -6.80
N ASN A 116 -7.68 10.60 -7.81
CA ASN A 116 -7.73 11.12 -9.17
C ASN A 116 -8.60 12.39 -9.23
N ASP A 117 -9.73 12.41 -8.51
CA ASP A 117 -10.58 13.59 -8.42
C ASP A 117 -9.87 14.78 -7.77
N CYS A 118 -9.13 14.55 -6.68
CA CYS A 118 -8.31 15.57 -6.03
C CYS A 118 -7.26 16.18 -6.97
N VAL A 119 -6.57 15.35 -7.76
CA VAL A 119 -5.51 15.81 -8.69
C VAL A 119 -6.09 16.54 -9.90
N HIS A 120 -7.16 16.04 -10.49
CA HIS A 120 -7.79 16.67 -11.66
C HIS A 120 -8.74 17.82 -11.30
N SER A 121 -8.85 18.16 -10.01
CA SER A 121 -9.82 19.13 -9.49
C SER A 121 -11.24 18.88 -10.00
N LYS A 122 -11.58 17.60 -10.19
CA LYS A 122 -12.91 17.16 -10.61
C LYS A 122 -13.75 16.84 -9.39
N GLY A 123 -15.06 16.93 -9.53
CA GLY A 123 -16.01 16.39 -8.57
C GLY A 123 -16.43 17.34 -7.44
N ASN A 124 -17.04 16.72 -6.43
CA ASN A 124 -17.78 17.39 -5.37
C ASN A 124 -16.87 18.08 -4.34
N LYS A 125 -17.49 18.77 -3.37
CA LYS A 125 -16.79 19.42 -2.27
C LYS A 125 -15.94 18.41 -1.50
N PHE A 126 -14.62 18.64 -1.49
CA PHE A 126 -13.67 17.85 -0.71
C PHE A 126 -13.40 18.54 0.63
N VAL A 127 -13.59 17.82 1.74
CA VAL A 127 -13.54 18.37 3.11
C VAL A 127 -12.75 17.47 4.06
N ALA A 128 -12.43 18.00 5.25
CA ALA A 128 -11.70 17.30 6.31
C ALA A 128 -12.16 15.84 6.54
N ALA A 129 -13.48 15.60 6.57
CA ALA A 129 -14.06 14.27 6.78
C ALA A 129 -13.59 13.19 5.79
N HIS A 130 -13.26 13.57 4.54
CA HIS A 130 -12.72 12.62 3.55
C HIS A 130 -11.29 12.19 3.92
N VAL A 131 -10.48 13.14 4.41
CA VAL A 131 -9.12 12.89 4.87
C VAL A 131 -9.14 12.00 6.11
N GLU A 132 -9.98 12.35 7.08
CA GLU A 132 -10.12 11.59 8.33
C GLU A 132 -10.63 10.16 8.09
N SER A 133 -11.60 10.00 7.20
CA SER A 133 -12.10 8.67 6.81
C SER A 133 -11.00 7.81 6.18
N PHE A 134 -10.14 8.44 5.36
CA PHE A 134 -9.02 7.74 4.75
C PHE A 134 -7.93 7.39 5.76
N TRP A 135 -7.64 8.27 6.73
CA TRP A 135 -6.73 7.95 7.83
C TRP A 135 -7.24 6.79 8.67
N LEU A 136 -8.53 6.71 8.97
CA LEU A 136 -9.12 5.54 9.64
C LEU A 136 -8.91 4.26 8.81
N PHE A 137 -9.15 4.33 7.50
CA PHE A 137 -8.87 3.20 6.61
C PHE A 137 -7.39 2.77 6.65
N ILE A 138 -6.45 3.71 6.62
CA ILE A 138 -5.02 3.45 6.74
C ILE A 138 -4.71 2.75 8.07
N GLN A 139 -5.24 3.28 9.17
CA GLN A 139 -5.01 2.76 10.52
C GLN A 139 -5.54 1.33 10.70
N SER A 140 -6.70 1.01 10.11
CA SER A 140 -7.27 -0.33 10.15
C SER A 140 -6.57 -1.29 9.19
N THR A 141 -6.18 -0.83 8.00
CA THR A 141 -5.74 -1.71 6.92
C THR A 141 -4.23 -1.95 6.92
N LEU A 142 -3.41 -0.93 7.20
CA LEU A 142 -1.96 -1.10 7.17
C LEU A 142 -1.46 -2.19 8.13
N PRO A 143 -1.94 -2.33 9.39
CA PRO A 143 -1.49 -3.43 10.25
C PRO A 143 -1.85 -4.81 9.72
N GLU A 144 -2.99 -4.95 9.04
CA GLU A 144 -3.50 -6.22 8.50
C GLU A 144 -2.88 -6.61 7.15
N LEU A 145 -2.29 -5.65 6.43
CA LEU A 145 -1.56 -5.89 5.17
C LEU A 145 -0.23 -6.62 5.44
N VAL A 146 -0.36 -7.90 5.78
CA VAL A 146 0.72 -8.86 5.98
C VAL A 146 0.95 -9.60 4.65
N ILE A 147 2.23 -9.75 4.29
CA ILE A 147 2.65 -10.55 3.13
C ILE A 147 2.13 -11.97 3.31
N ASN A 148 1.57 -12.57 2.25
CA ASN A 148 1.03 -13.92 2.29
C ASN A 148 2.09 -14.95 2.77
N ARG A 149 1.99 -15.39 4.03
CA ARG A 149 2.91 -16.38 4.62
C ARG A 149 2.53 -17.83 4.32
N ARG A 150 1.34 -18.11 3.78
CA ARG A 150 0.87 -19.51 3.58
C ARG A 150 1.76 -20.29 2.61
N ASN A 151 2.34 -19.63 1.61
CA ASN A 151 3.28 -20.29 0.71
C ASN A 151 4.66 -20.55 1.33
N ILE A 152 5.00 -19.98 2.50
CA ILE A 152 6.27 -20.27 3.19
C ILE A 152 6.25 -21.70 3.77
N MET A 153 5.11 -22.11 4.34
CA MET A 153 5.00 -23.36 5.10
C MET A 153 4.72 -24.59 4.23
N ILE A 154 4.05 -24.42 3.09
CA ILE A 154 3.88 -25.50 2.11
C ILE A 154 5.22 -25.79 1.40
N MET A 155 6.00 -24.75 1.12
CA MET A 155 7.28 -24.88 0.42
C MET A 155 8.41 -25.44 1.28
N SER A 156 8.48 -25.15 2.59
CA SER A 156 9.48 -25.79 3.45
C SER A 156 9.29 -27.31 3.46
N ARG A 157 8.03 -27.74 3.49
CA ARG A 157 7.65 -29.14 3.52
C ARG A 157 7.92 -29.87 2.20
N GLU A 158 7.66 -29.23 1.06
CA GLU A 158 7.99 -29.79 -0.27
C GLU A 158 9.50 -29.76 -0.56
N LEU A 159 10.25 -28.78 -0.04
CA LEU A 159 11.72 -28.74 -0.16
C LEU A 159 12.39 -29.80 0.72
N ASP A 160 11.92 -30.00 1.95
CA ASP A 160 12.41 -31.06 2.84
C ASP A 160 12.17 -32.45 2.19
N GLU A 161 11.00 -32.68 1.58
CA GLU A 161 10.71 -33.92 0.83
C GLU A 161 11.55 -34.10 -0.45
N PHE A 162 12.10 -33.02 -1.02
CA PHE A 162 12.97 -33.05 -2.20
C PHE A 162 14.45 -33.27 -1.88
N PHE A 163 14.88 -32.94 -0.65
CA PHE A 163 16.24 -33.18 -0.15
C PHE A 163 16.37 -34.49 0.65
N GLU A 164 15.25 -35.15 0.97
CA GLU A 164 15.20 -36.49 1.59
C GLU A 164 15.09 -37.67 0.59
N ASN A 165 15.15 -37.43 -0.72
CA ASN A 165 15.31 -38.46 -1.78
C ASN A 165 16.61 -38.27 -2.57
#